data_AF-A0A943NSV9-F1
#
_entry.id   AF-A0A943NSV9-F1
#
_cell.length_a   1.000
_cell.length_b   1.000
_cell.length_c   1.000
_cell.angle_alpha   90.00
_cell.angle_beta   90.00
_cell.angle_gamma   90.00
#
_symmetry.space_group_name_H-M   'P 1'
#
loop_
_entity.id
_entity.type
_entity.pdbx_description
1 polymer ?
#
loop_
_entity_poly.entity_id
_entity_poly.type
_entity_poly.pdbx_seq_one_letter_code
_entity_poly.pdbx_strand_id
1 'polypeptide(L)'
;MEINGWNYLFENLPHWRIRDRFPYVYDQLTQSPSGEYAILIYSIAEVSMCNEVGCLAVFESREHPALILNAYKAHFSPQSPVFSANGRYVCLKSQMYLSGQNRVECPLLLLDLYDRQFTALTLDTHDHQIAIQNQTEKELVLSLTPYSNPSESEQQISIQIAELLWHPFQEINMLERWLKR
;
A
#
# COMPACT_ATOMS: atom_id res chain seq x y z
N MET A 1 4.88 13.04 -18.19
CA MET A 1 6.06 12.70 -17.37
C MET A 1 6.10 11.18 -17.31
N GLU A 2 7.28 10.58 -17.36
CA GLU A 2 7.43 9.12 -17.36
C GLU A 2 8.17 8.69 -16.09
N ILE A 3 7.65 7.68 -15.40
CA ILE A 3 8.32 7.04 -14.26
C ILE A 3 8.40 5.54 -14.57
N ASN A 4 9.62 5.01 -14.71
CA ASN A 4 9.87 3.59 -14.97
C ASN A 4 9.04 2.99 -16.14
N GLY A 5 8.85 3.74 -17.23
CA GLY A 5 8.06 3.26 -18.36
C GLY A 5 6.55 3.45 -18.26
N TRP A 6 6.06 4.14 -17.22
CA TRP A 6 4.66 4.53 -17.06
C TRP A 6 4.50 6.00 -17.39
N ASN A 7 3.80 6.30 -18.49
CA ASN A 7 3.53 7.66 -18.93
C ASN A 7 2.14 8.12 -18.48
N TYR A 8 2.11 8.92 -17.42
CA TYR A 8 0.87 9.45 -16.85
C TYR A 8 1.03 10.94 -16.53
N LEU A 9 -0.09 11.66 -16.41
CA LEU A 9 -0.12 13.05 -15.92
C LEU A 9 -0.02 13.07 -14.39
N PHE A 10 1.13 12.67 -13.85
CA PHE A 10 1.37 12.57 -12.40
C PHE A 10 1.14 13.89 -11.65
N GLU A 11 1.29 15.03 -12.32
CA GLU A 11 1.01 16.36 -11.78
C GLU A 11 -0.44 16.58 -11.34
N ASN A 12 -1.37 15.74 -11.82
CA ASN A 12 -2.77 15.75 -11.42
C ASN A 12 -3.03 14.98 -10.12
N LEU A 13 -2.04 14.24 -9.60
CA LEU A 13 -2.20 13.53 -8.33
C LEU A 13 -2.31 14.52 -7.16
N PRO A 14 -3.22 14.31 -6.19
CA PRO A 14 -3.30 15.10 -4.97
C PRO A 14 -1.94 15.18 -4.28
N HIS A 15 -1.57 16.35 -3.77
CA HIS A 15 -0.28 16.61 -3.10
C HIS A 15 0.97 16.51 -3.98
N TRP A 16 0.86 16.30 -5.29
CA TRP A 16 2.04 16.25 -6.18
C TRP A 16 2.97 17.46 -6.05
N ARG A 17 2.37 18.66 -5.89
CA ARG A 17 3.06 19.96 -5.81
C ARG A 17 3.75 20.23 -4.47
N ILE A 18 3.74 19.30 -3.51
CA ILE A 18 4.53 19.52 -2.26
C ILE A 18 6.03 19.58 -2.53
N ARG A 19 6.50 19.03 -3.67
CA ARG A 19 7.88 19.13 -4.14
C ARG A 19 8.36 20.58 -4.34
N ASP A 20 7.43 21.54 -4.46
CA ASP A 20 7.75 22.97 -4.52
C ASP A 20 8.04 23.55 -3.13
N ARG A 21 7.69 22.83 -2.05
CA ARG A 21 7.78 23.26 -0.65
C ARG A 21 8.90 22.57 0.12
N PHE A 22 9.23 21.34 -0.24
CA PHE A 22 10.24 20.53 0.44
C PHE A 22 11.45 20.28 -0.47
N PRO A 23 12.69 20.42 0.05
CA PRO A 23 13.90 20.31 -0.76
C PRO A 23 14.17 18.88 -1.27
N TYR A 24 13.69 17.86 -0.57
CA TYR A 24 13.89 16.46 -0.90
C TYR A 24 12.54 15.76 -0.94
N VAL A 25 12.01 15.62 -2.16
CA VAL A 25 10.79 14.85 -2.44
C VAL A 25 11.09 13.86 -3.54
N TYR A 26 10.77 12.60 -3.31
CA TYR A 26 10.98 11.53 -4.28
C TYR A 26 9.77 10.61 -4.38
N ASP A 27 9.80 9.71 -5.35
CA ASP A 27 8.71 8.81 -5.70
C ASP A 27 9.28 7.38 -5.85
N GLN A 28 8.53 6.35 -5.47
CA GLN A 28 8.89 4.93 -5.60
C GLN A 28 7.79 4.19 -6.36
N LEU A 29 8.13 3.63 -7.52
CA LEU A 29 7.21 2.86 -8.36
C LEU A 29 7.62 1.39 -8.40
N THR A 30 6.70 0.52 -8.01
CA THR A 30 6.84 -0.94 -8.06
C THR A 30 5.82 -1.51 -9.03
N GLN A 31 6.26 -2.36 -9.95
CA GLN A 31 5.41 -3.00 -10.96
C GLN A 31 4.98 -4.39 -10.50
N SER A 32 3.79 -4.82 -10.90
CA SER A 32 3.39 -6.21 -10.74
C SER A 32 4.29 -7.14 -11.55
N PRO A 33 4.40 -8.43 -11.20
CA PRO A 33 5.16 -9.40 -11.99
C PRO A 33 4.73 -9.48 -13.47
N SER A 34 3.44 -9.24 -13.75
CA SER A 34 2.91 -9.19 -15.11
C SER A 34 3.20 -7.87 -15.84
N GLY A 35 3.57 -6.80 -15.13
CA GLY A 35 3.68 -5.44 -15.65
C GLY A 35 2.35 -4.76 -15.95
N GLU A 36 1.22 -5.42 -15.64
CA GLU A 36 -0.14 -4.89 -15.86
C GLU A 36 -0.51 -3.78 -14.87
N TYR A 37 0.02 -3.85 -13.66
CA TYR A 37 -0.25 -2.88 -12.60
C TYR A 37 1.05 -2.21 -12.13
N ALA A 38 0.93 -0.96 -11.70
CA ALA A 38 1.99 -0.27 -10.97
C ALA A 38 1.45 0.37 -9.71
N ILE A 39 2.20 0.20 -8.63
CA ILE A 39 1.98 0.84 -7.34
C ILE A 39 3.02 1.94 -7.21
N LEU A 40 2.56 3.17 -7.04
CA LEU A 40 3.39 4.34 -6.88
C LEU A 40 3.17 4.90 -5.47
N ILE A 41 4.23 4.90 -4.66
CA ILE A 41 4.28 5.74 -3.46
C ILE A 41 4.94 7.05 -3.88
N TYR A 42 4.17 8.13 -3.91
CA TYR A 42 4.62 9.41 -4.46
C TYR A 42 4.61 10.51 -3.42
N SER A 43 5.31 11.60 -3.74
CA SER A 43 5.43 12.76 -2.87
C SER A 43 5.96 12.36 -1.49
N ILE A 44 6.94 11.46 -1.47
CA ILE A 44 7.60 11.05 -0.24
C ILE A 44 8.45 12.20 0.25
N ALA A 45 8.14 12.71 1.45
CA ALA A 45 8.89 13.77 2.11
C ALA A 45 9.13 13.40 3.57
N GLU A 46 10.24 13.88 4.13
CA GLU A 46 10.50 13.77 5.56
C GLU A 46 9.56 14.71 6.34
N VAL A 47 8.76 14.14 7.25
CA VAL A 47 7.82 14.89 8.09
C VAL A 47 8.34 15.08 9.52
N SER A 48 9.24 14.21 10.00
CA SER A 48 9.90 14.36 11.32
C SER A 48 11.04 13.36 11.50
N MET A 49 12.25 13.78 11.88
CA MET A 49 13.35 12.91 12.37
C MET A 49 13.47 11.57 11.61
N CYS A 50 13.75 11.63 10.31
CA CYS A 50 13.86 10.47 9.40
C CYS A 50 12.56 9.68 9.15
N ASN A 51 11.40 10.19 9.58
CA ASN A 51 10.11 9.65 9.20
C ASN A 51 9.69 10.24 7.86
N GLU A 52 9.80 9.43 6.82
CA GLU A 52 9.39 9.79 5.46
C GLU A 52 8.05 9.14 5.14
N VAL A 53 7.13 9.94 4.60
CA VAL A 53 5.81 9.46 4.18
C VAL A 53 5.38 10.11 2.87
N GLY A 54 4.63 9.34 2.08
CA GLY A 54 4.01 9.80 0.84
C GLY A 54 2.56 9.33 0.73
N CYS A 55 1.99 9.55 -0.45
CA CYS A 55 0.67 9.10 -0.87
C CYS A 55 0.78 7.86 -1.76
N LEU A 56 -0.30 7.10 -1.91
CA LEU A 56 -0.35 5.91 -2.75
C LEU A 56 -1.19 6.16 -4.01
N ALA A 57 -0.70 5.74 -5.16
CA ALA A 57 -1.46 5.64 -6.39
C ALA A 57 -1.29 4.24 -7.00
N VAL A 58 -2.35 3.72 -7.61
CA VAL A 58 -2.33 2.45 -8.34
C VAL A 58 -2.78 2.70 -9.76
N PHE A 59 -1.98 2.19 -10.70
CA PHE A 59 -2.23 2.29 -12.12
C PHE A 59 -2.44 0.92 -12.72
N GLU A 60 -3.26 0.87 -13.77
CA GLU A 60 -3.50 -0.30 -14.61
C GLU A 60 -3.14 0.04 -16.06
N SER A 61 -2.69 -0.96 -16.81
CA SER A 61 -2.29 -0.88 -18.23
C SER A 61 -1.10 0.03 -18.50
N ARG A 62 0.08 -0.57 -18.68
CA ARG A 62 1.31 0.20 -18.94
C ARG A 62 1.27 1.04 -20.22
N GLU A 63 0.63 0.55 -21.27
CA GLU A 63 0.50 1.26 -22.55
C GLU A 63 -0.43 2.48 -22.45
N HIS A 64 -1.50 2.34 -21.67
CA HIS A 64 -2.48 3.39 -21.42
C HIS A 64 -2.76 3.53 -19.92
N PRO A 65 -1.82 4.11 -19.14
CA PRO A 65 -1.94 4.16 -17.69
C PRO A 65 -3.24 4.80 -17.22
N ALA A 66 -4.06 4.01 -16.54
CA ALA A 66 -5.29 4.44 -15.90
C ALA A 66 -5.12 4.43 -14.38
N LEU A 67 -5.40 5.55 -13.72
CA LEU A 67 -5.42 5.62 -12.25
C LEU A 67 -6.67 4.90 -11.71
N ILE A 68 -6.49 3.80 -10.99
CA ILE A 68 -7.59 3.01 -10.42
C ILE A 68 -7.77 3.18 -8.91
N LEU A 69 -6.72 3.63 -8.20
CA LEU A 69 -6.79 3.98 -6.79
C LEU A 69 -5.83 5.13 -6.49
N ASN A 70 -6.26 6.04 -5.61
CA ASN A 70 -5.39 7.06 -5.03
C ASN A 70 -5.73 7.25 -3.55
N ALA A 71 -4.82 6.84 -2.66
CA ALA A 71 -4.94 7.06 -1.22
C ALA A 71 -4.01 8.20 -0.80
N TYR A 72 -4.60 9.34 -0.49
CA TYR A 72 -3.88 10.58 -0.14
C TYR A 72 -4.21 11.10 1.26
N LYS A 73 -5.19 10.48 1.94
CA LYS A 73 -5.46 10.75 3.38
C LYS A 73 -4.73 9.82 4.33
N ALA A 74 -4.27 8.66 3.84
CA ALA A 74 -3.36 7.78 4.56
C ALA A 74 -1.93 8.06 4.13
N HIS A 75 -0.98 7.72 4.98
CA HIS A 75 0.45 7.90 4.77
C HIS A 75 1.13 6.55 4.52
N PHE A 76 2.09 6.54 3.61
CA PHE A 76 2.83 5.36 3.23
C PHE A 76 4.32 5.67 3.30
N SER A 77 5.03 4.98 4.19
CA SER A 77 6.50 5.07 4.24
C SER A 77 7.13 4.41 3.01
N PRO A 78 8.38 4.79 2.66
CA PRO A 78 9.15 4.12 1.62
C PRO A 78 9.18 2.62 1.85
N GLN A 79 8.66 1.86 0.89
CA GLN A 79 8.59 0.41 0.95
C GLN A 79 8.39 -0.15 -0.45
N SER A 80 8.72 -1.44 -0.61
CA SER A 80 8.32 -2.19 -1.81
C SER A 80 6.99 -2.89 -1.52
N PRO A 81 5.88 -2.51 -2.19
CA PRO A 81 4.64 -3.25 -2.11
C PRO A 81 4.84 -4.71 -2.47
N VAL A 82 4.20 -5.61 -1.72
CA VAL A 82 4.41 -7.05 -1.83
C VAL A 82 3.26 -7.66 -2.61
N PHE A 83 3.54 -8.15 -3.80
CA PHE A 83 2.56 -8.82 -4.65
C PHE A 83 2.41 -10.29 -4.27
N SER A 84 1.19 -10.81 -4.39
CA SER A 84 0.96 -12.25 -4.46
C SER A 84 1.54 -12.82 -5.75
N ALA A 85 1.84 -14.12 -5.77
CA ALA A 85 2.47 -14.78 -6.91
C ALA A 85 1.65 -14.62 -8.21
N ASN A 86 0.32 -14.60 -8.11
CA ASN A 86 -0.57 -14.36 -9.25
C ASN A 86 -0.76 -12.87 -9.63
N GLY A 87 -0.13 -11.94 -8.89
CA GLY A 87 -0.21 -10.50 -9.14
C GLY A 87 -1.54 -9.84 -8.81
N ARG A 88 -2.56 -10.59 -8.37
CA ARG A 88 -3.89 -10.05 -8.04
C ARG A 88 -3.91 -9.25 -6.75
N TYR A 89 -3.21 -9.73 -5.73
CA TYR A 89 -3.21 -9.13 -4.41
C TYR A 89 -1.93 -8.38 -4.12
N VAL A 90 -2.04 -7.28 -3.37
CA VAL A 90 -0.88 -6.50 -2.92
C VAL A 90 -1.02 -6.15 -1.45
N CYS A 91 0.04 -6.40 -0.67
CA CYS A 91 0.17 -5.95 0.71
C CYS A 91 1.10 -4.75 0.82
N LEU A 92 0.69 -3.77 1.61
CA LEU A 92 1.49 -2.59 1.93
C LEU A 92 1.15 -2.05 3.32
N LYS A 93 2.18 -1.68 4.08
CA LYS A 93 2.03 -1.03 5.38
C LYS A 93 1.51 0.39 5.17
N SER A 94 0.56 0.80 5.99
CA SER A 94 0.00 2.15 5.95
C SER A 94 0.02 2.77 7.34
N GLN A 95 -0.05 4.09 7.40
CA GLN A 95 -0.20 4.85 8.63
C GLN A 95 -1.35 5.84 8.47
N MET A 96 -2.21 5.95 9.48
CA MET A 96 -3.27 6.94 9.51
C MET A 96 -3.30 7.65 10.86
N TYR A 97 -3.37 8.98 10.81
CA TYR A 97 -3.56 9.79 12.00
C TYR A 97 -5.05 10.04 12.23
N LEU A 98 -5.59 9.44 13.29
CA LEU A 98 -6.96 9.65 13.74
C LEU A 98 -7.01 10.86 14.65
N SER A 99 -7.17 12.05 14.06
CA SER A 99 -7.16 13.33 14.79
C SER A 99 -8.16 13.37 15.96
N GLY A 100 -9.35 12.78 15.78
CA GLY A 100 -10.37 12.69 16.83
C GLY A 100 -9.98 11.86 18.05
N GLN A 101 -8.94 11.03 17.95
CA GLN A 101 -8.42 10.18 19.04
C GLN A 101 -6.97 10.51 19.41
N ASN A 102 -6.34 11.46 18.71
CA ASN A 102 -4.91 11.76 18.81
C ASN A 102 -4.03 10.50 18.76
N ARG A 103 -4.34 9.58 17.84
CA ARG A 103 -3.68 8.28 17.73
C ARG A 103 -3.25 8.02 16.29
N VAL A 104 -2.12 7.34 16.13
CA VAL A 104 -1.69 6.77 14.85
C VAL A 104 -2.05 5.29 14.84
N GLU A 105 -2.72 4.85 13.78
CA GLU A 105 -2.94 3.43 13.50
C GLU A 105 -2.09 3.02 12.30
N CYS A 106 -1.56 1.80 12.33
CA CYS A 106 -0.67 1.29 11.29
C CYS A 106 -1.22 0.00 10.67
N PRO A 107 -2.40 0.01 10.01
CA PRO A 107 -2.95 -1.21 9.44
C PRO A 107 -2.14 -1.66 8.22
N LEU A 108 -2.15 -2.98 8.01
CA LEU A 108 -1.68 -3.58 6.77
C LEU A 108 -2.81 -3.52 5.74
N LEU A 109 -2.58 -2.83 4.63
CA LEU A 109 -3.55 -2.73 3.55
C LEU A 109 -3.37 -3.90 2.59
N LEU A 110 -4.44 -4.64 2.35
CA LEU A 110 -4.52 -5.68 1.34
C LEU A 110 -5.41 -5.19 0.20
N LEU A 111 -4.82 -5.02 -0.99
CA LEU A 111 -5.52 -4.65 -2.20
C LEU A 111 -5.84 -5.90 -3.02
N ASP A 112 -7.05 -5.98 -3.57
CA ASP A 112 -7.43 -6.87 -4.66
C ASP A 112 -7.56 -6.02 -5.92
N LEU A 113 -6.56 -6.13 -6.80
CA LEU A 113 -6.45 -5.27 -7.99
C LEU A 113 -7.49 -5.63 -9.05
N TYR A 114 -7.93 -6.89 -9.09
CA TYR A 114 -8.86 -7.38 -10.11
C TYR A 114 -10.29 -6.90 -9.82
N ASP A 115 -10.72 -7.08 -8.57
CA ASP A 115 -12.06 -6.66 -8.12
C ASP A 115 -12.09 -5.19 -7.65
N ARG A 116 -10.94 -4.50 -7.67
CA ARG A 116 -10.78 -3.08 -7.31
C ARG A 116 -11.33 -2.75 -5.92
N GLN A 117 -10.94 -3.58 -4.97
CA GLN A 117 -11.39 -3.52 -3.59
C GLN A 117 -10.20 -3.69 -2.64
N PHE A 118 -10.34 -3.18 -1.43
CA PHE A 118 -9.31 -3.25 -0.40
C PHE A 118 -9.91 -3.71 0.93
N THR A 119 -9.04 -4.21 1.79
CA THR A 119 -9.35 -4.40 3.21
C THR A 119 -8.14 -3.98 4.05
N ALA A 120 -8.38 -3.60 5.29
CA ALA A 120 -7.33 -3.20 6.22
C ALA A 120 -7.24 -4.22 7.36
N LEU A 121 -6.07 -4.84 7.50
CA LEU A 121 -5.80 -5.83 8.52
C LEU A 121 -5.13 -5.15 9.71
N THR A 122 -5.74 -5.28 10.89
CA THR A 122 -5.12 -4.83 12.15
C THR A 122 -4.17 -5.91 12.65
N LEU A 123 -2.94 -5.90 12.15
CA LEU A 123 -1.86 -6.82 12.53
C LEU A 123 -0.65 -6.01 12.98
N ASP A 124 0.06 -6.48 13.99
CA ASP A 124 1.34 -5.88 14.36
C ASP A 124 2.41 -6.31 13.35
N THR A 125 2.78 -5.38 12.49
CA THR A 125 3.74 -5.61 11.40
C THR A 125 4.92 -4.64 11.45
N HIS A 126 5.06 -3.85 12.51
CA HIS A 126 6.05 -2.76 12.56
C HIS A 126 7.47 -3.28 12.30
N ASP A 127 7.89 -4.27 13.09
CA ASP A 127 9.23 -4.85 13.06
C ASP A 127 9.36 -6.10 12.17
N HIS A 128 8.41 -6.30 11.25
CA HIS A 128 8.36 -7.47 10.39
C HIS A 128 8.51 -7.11 8.90
N GLN A 129 9.35 -7.87 8.19
CA GLN A 129 9.21 -8.01 6.75
C GLN A 129 7.95 -8.83 6.44
N ILE A 130 7.27 -8.48 5.36
CA ILE A 130 6.01 -9.10 4.94
C ILE A 130 6.24 -9.84 3.63
N ALA A 131 5.70 -11.06 3.54
CA ALA A 131 5.51 -11.78 2.27
C ALA A 131 4.05 -12.24 2.17
N ILE A 132 3.52 -12.36 0.94
CA ILE A 132 2.19 -12.91 0.70
C ILE A 132 2.23 -13.97 -0.38
N GLN A 133 1.53 -15.07 -0.16
CA GLN A 133 1.47 -16.21 -1.07
C GLN A 133 0.02 -16.65 -1.27
N ASN A 134 -0.31 -17.07 -2.50
CA ASN A 134 -1.57 -17.74 -2.78
C ASN A 134 -1.45 -19.20 -2.32
N GLN A 135 -2.18 -19.57 -1.27
CA GLN A 135 -2.26 -20.98 -0.84
C GLN A 135 -3.30 -21.71 -1.69
N THR A 136 -4.44 -21.05 -1.93
CA THR A 136 -5.48 -21.48 -2.87
C THR A 136 -6.10 -20.26 -3.55
N GLU A 137 -7.14 -20.45 -4.37
CA GLU A 137 -7.93 -19.34 -4.91
C GLU A 137 -8.70 -18.56 -3.82
N LYS A 138 -8.93 -19.17 -2.65
CA LYS A 138 -9.75 -18.60 -1.57
C LYS A 138 -8.96 -18.25 -0.32
N GLU A 139 -7.67 -18.58 -0.29
CA GLU A 139 -6.82 -18.43 0.88
C GLU A 139 -5.46 -17.82 0.48
N LEU A 140 -5.08 -16.79 1.23
CA LEU A 140 -3.75 -16.20 1.21
C LEU A 140 -3.01 -16.56 2.49
N VAL A 141 -1.70 -16.77 2.39
CA VAL A 141 -0.81 -16.89 3.55
C VAL A 141 0.04 -15.63 3.60
N LEU A 142 -0.03 -14.95 4.73
CA LEU A 142 0.82 -13.81 5.07
C LEU A 142 1.95 -14.32 5.98
N SER A 143 3.19 -14.19 5.51
CA SER A 143 4.39 -14.46 6.31
C SER A 143 4.95 -13.17 6.88
N LEU A 144 5.24 -13.18 8.18
CA LEU A 144 5.86 -12.09 8.92
C LEU A 144 7.22 -12.58 9.44
N THR A 145 8.29 -11.98 8.93
CA THR A 145 9.67 -12.31 9.32
C THR A 145 10.26 -11.14 10.11
N PRO A 146 10.67 -11.31 11.38
CA PRO A 146 11.22 -10.23 12.20
C PRO A 146 12.51 -9.65 11.59
N TYR A 147 12.66 -8.32 11.60
CA TYR A 147 13.90 -7.65 11.15
C TYR A 147 15.06 -7.87 12.13
N SER A 148 14.76 -7.85 13.42
CA SER A 148 15.74 -7.60 14.49
C SER A 148 16.37 -8.88 15.04
N ASN A 149 15.73 -10.03 14.84
CA ASN A 149 16.15 -11.28 15.45
C ASN A 149 15.96 -12.48 14.50
N PRO A 150 17.00 -12.90 13.77
CA PRO A 150 16.94 -14.05 12.86
C PRO A 150 16.63 -15.38 13.56
N SER A 151 16.69 -15.42 14.91
CA SER A 151 16.35 -16.60 15.71
C SER A 151 14.86 -16.70 16.06
N GLU A 152 14.09 -15.62 15.88
CA GLU A 152 12.64 -15.67 15.98
C GLU A 152 12.07 -16.33 14.72
N SER A 153 11.12 -17.24 14.94
CA SER A 153 10.50 -17.99 13.85
C SER A 153 9.57 -17.10 13.05
N GLU A 154 9.56 -17.28 11.74
CA GLU A 154 8.56 -16.66 10.86
C GLU A 154 7.14 -17.01 11.36
N GLN A 155 6.30 -15.98 11.49
CA GLN A 155 4.89 -16.17 11.78
C GLN A 155 4.11 -16.25 10.47
N GLN A 156 3.26 -17.26 10.34
CA GLN A 156 2.35 -17.41 9.20
C GLN A 156 0.90 -17.19 9.63
N ILE A 157 0.19 -16.37 8.87
CA ILE A 157 -1.21 -16.03 9.11
C ILE A 157 -2.01 -16.42 7.87
N SER A 158 -2.91 -17.39 8.03
CA SER A 158 -3.91 -17.74 7.02
C SER A 158 -5.00 -16.68 6.95
N ILE A 159 -5.26 -16.18 5.75
CA ILE A 159 -6.28 -15.17 5.45
C ILE A 159 -7.32 -15.81 4.52
N GLN A 160 -8.53 -16.00 5.03
CA GLN A 160 -9.66 -16.49 4.25
C GLN A 160 -10.31 -15.32 3.51
N ILE A 161 -10.22 -15.30 2.17
CA ILE A 161 -10.69 -14.19 1.34
C ILE A 161 -12.17 -13.88 1.54
N ALA A 162 -12.98 -14.92 1.76
CA ALA A 162 -14.43 -14.81 1.96
C ALA A 162 -14.83 -14.20 3.32
N GLU A 163 -13.92 -14.19 4.29
CA GLU A 163 -14.16 -13.66 5.65
C GLU A 163 -13.75 -12.20 5.79
N LEU A 164 -13.06 -11.65 4.78
CA LEU A 164 -12.61 -10.27 4.78
C LEU A 164 -13.77 -9.31 4.48
N LEU A 165 -13.82 -8.23 5.25
CA LEU A 165 -14.65 -7.08 4.91
C LEU A 165 -13.96 -6.27 3.80
N TRP A 166 -14.46 -6.43 2.59
CA TRP A 166 -13.96 -5.71 1.41
C TRP A 166 -14.68 -4.37 1.24
N HIS A 167 -13.89 -3.35 0.89
CA HIS A 167 -14.35 -2.02 0.54
C HIS A 167 -13.93 -1.67 -0.88
N PRO A 168 -14.77 -1.01 -1.68
CA PRO A 168 -14.38 -0.61 -3.03
C PRO A 168 -13.31 0.49 -2.98
N PHE A 169 -12.40 0.54 -3.95
CA PHE A 169 -11.29 1.51 -3.99
C PHE A 169 -11.72 2.98 -3.86
N GLN A 170 -12.93 3.33 -4.29
CA GLN A 170 -13.49 4.68 -4.16
C GLN A 170 -13.60 5.13 -2.69
N GLU A 171 -13.69 4.19 -1.75
CA GLU A 171 -13.79 4.45 -0.31
C GLU A 171 -12.42 4.52 0.38
N ILE A 172 -11.31 4.40 -0.34
CA ILE A 172 -9.96 4.35 0.26
C ILE A 172 -9.64 5.58 1.12
N ASN A 173 -10.20 6.75 0.81
CA ASN A 173 -9.99 7.97 1.60
C ASN A 173 -11.04 8.19 2.71
N MET A 174 -11.83 7.17 3.04
CA MET A 174 -12.75 7.12 4.19
C MET A 174 -12.09 6.31 5.32
N LEU A 175 -11.09 6.90 6.00
CA LEU A 175 -10.24 6.22 6.97
C LEU A 175 -11.03 5.54 8.10
N GLU A 176 -12.16 6.12 8.49
CA GLU A 176 -13.08 5.56 9.48
C GLU A 176 -13.68 4.22 9.07
N ARG A 177 -13.70 3.89 7.77
CA ARG A 177 -14.18 2.58 7.28
C ARG A 177 -13.12 1.50 7.37
N TRP A 178 -11.84 1.85 7.33
CA TRP A 178 -10.74 0.87 7.38
C TRP A 178 -10.71 0.10 8.70
N LEU A 179 -11.18 0.73 9.78
CA LEU A 179 -11.15 0.16 11.13
C LEU A 179 -12.49 -0.45 11.54
N LYS A 180 -13.50 -0.47 10.66
CA LYS A 180 -14.77 -1.14 10.94
C LYS A 180 -14.55 -2.64 10.82
N ARG A 181 -14.88 -3.34 11.89
CA ARG A 181 -14.91 -4.80 11.99
C ARG A 181 -16.31 -5.31 11.71
#